data_AF-A0A7J0CQV2-F1
#
_entry.id   AF-A0A7J0CQV2-F1
#
_cell.length_a   1.000
_cell.length_b   1.000
_cell.length_c   1.000
_cell.angle_alpha   90.00
_cell.angle_beta   90.00
_cell.angle_gamma   90.00
#
_symmetry.space_group_name_H-M   'P 1'
#
loop_
_entity.id
_entity.type
_entity.pdbx_description
1 polymer ?
#
loop_
_entity_poly.entity_id
_entity_poly.type
_entity_poly.pdbx_seq_one_letter_code
_entity_poly.pdbx_strand_id
1 'polypeptide(L)'
;MSLTRRTVLTAAAAAAAVPVIAPAGTAQGAAHAAAPATDPPTAPVSGQRLTSGMHARRRFDLRAEPVDLFGRELRLTQSRVHQQVAFDPVTGLAYVTQIISDGRQLADESAPVPGAERDRRGDLCISEVAPDGTVRAAMYLRGVGHGGGLGVEHTDGRPHLWLETDATPVTSGFAYGKRIGRIAFTPSAIVDAGSPQIEVFDPVPGSSGVTPSLDMEHGRIGVRHGSGGTAEYRVYDLAAFKRRDFTPLHRFPALYRTQAWCLYGDLVHQNEGSAYGPANPSPGNSWWNVYDVTTGLMIERRFNTTALGLSHRETESITVRRTPDGPQLVFGFATQEPGPRRMALYGITSTTDGTGDHVPWTTLEYDTAVYTPNSNNYVPQYRQVGNRIDLHLRLSRTDKAPWTTGEKILTLPPHIRPNRTQGMVGQTTGAGVTGSLTVRWEVLTDGSLHIYDPRGLTGWIGLDAGYFTS
;
A
#
# COMPACT_ATOMS: atom_id res chain seq x y z
N MET A 1 -69.59 -25.69 11.17
CA MET A 1 -69.03 -26.12 12.46
C MET A 1 -67.99 -27.22 12.20
N SER A 2 -66.80 -27.08 12.80
CA SER A 2 -65.76 -28.06 13.19
C SER A 2 -65.39 -29.26 12.29
N LEU A 3 -64.12 -29.37 11.83
CA LEU A 3 -62.98 -30.17 12.38
C LEU A 3 -63.18 -31.70 12.15
N THR A 4 -62.27 -32.58 11.72
CA THR A 4 -60.79 -32.68 11.78
C THR A 4 -60.28 -33.99 11.13
N ARG A 5 -59.01 -33.97 10.65
CA ARG A 5 -57.91 -34.98 10.71
C ARG A 5 -57.98 -36.41 10.06
N ARG A 6 -56.93 -36.66 9.23
CA ARG A 6 -55.97 -37.82 9.16
C ARG A 6 -56.53 -39.23 8.84
N THR A 7 -55.91 -40.18 8.12
CA THR A 7 -54.67 -40.46 7.35
C THR A 7 -54.95 -41.84 6.66
N VAL A 8 -54.38 -42.22 5.50
CA VAL A 8 -53.38 -43.31 5.33
C VAL A 8 -53.25 -43.69 3.83
N LEU A 9 -52.01 -44.05 3.49
CA LEU A 9 -51.34 -44.50 2.26
C LEU A 9 -52.02 -45.55 1.36
N THR A 10 -51.63 -45.52 0.08
CA THR A 10 -51.11 -46.70 -0.64
C THR A 10 -50.04 -46.28 -1.67
N ALA A 11 -49.02 -47.13 -1.81
CA ALA A 11 -47.83 -46.95 -2.64
C ALA A 11 -47.87 -47.81 -3.91
N ALA A 12 -47.23 -47.35 -4.99
CA ALA A 12 -46.63 -48.20 -6.01
C ALA A 12 -45.52 -47.43 -6.75
N ALA A 13 -44.43 -48.14 -7.04
CA ALA A 13 -43.10 -47.66 -7.38
C ALA A 13 -42.88 -47.44 -8.89
N ALA A 14 -41.87 -46.64 -9.26
CA ALA A 14 -40.65 -47.12 -9.94
C ALA A 14 -39.79 -45.98 -10.54
N ALA A 15 -38.49 -46.29 -10.61
CA ALA A 15 -37.42 -45.66 -11.41
C ALA A 15 -36.72 -44.41 -10.83
N ALA A 16 -35.62 -44.71 -10.14
CA ALA A 16 -34.56 -43.81 -9.74
C ALA A 16 -33.79 -43.26 -10.95
N ALA A 17 -33.51 -41.96 -10.95
CA ALA A 17 -32.44 -41.35 -11.73
C ALA A 17 -31.52 -40.61 -10.75
N VAL A 18 -30.31 -41.13 -10.61
CA VAL A 18 -29.22 -40.56 -9.81
C VAL A 18 -28.60 -39.41 -10.61
N PRO A 19 -28.48 -38.17 -10.09
CA PRO A 19 -27.61 -37.19 -10.72
C PRO A 19 -26.15 -37.52 -10.38
N VAL A 20 -25.39 -37.86 -11.41
CA VAL A 20 -23.94 -38.06 -11.39
C VAL A 20 -23.27 -36.76 -10.96
N ILE A 21 -22.54 -36.82 -9.86
CA ILE A 21 -21.58 -35.79 -9.45
C ILE A 21 -20.39 -35.88 -10.42
N ALA A 22 -20.30 -34.93 -11.34
CA ALA A 22 -19.12 -34.75 -12.16
C ALA A 22 -18.03 -34.04 -11.32
N PRO A 23 -16.81 -34.59 -11.22
CA PRO A 23 -15.72 -33.90 -10.56
C PRO A 23 -15.28 -32.70 -11.42
N ALA A 24 -15.22 -31.52 -10.80
CA ALA A 24 -14.64 -30.33 -11.40
C ALA A 24 -13.16 -30.59 -11.69
N GLY A 25 -12.84 -30.74 -12.98
CA GLY A 25 -11.48 -30.91 -13.46
C GLY A 25 -10.61 -29.70 -13.14
N THR A 26 -9.43 -29.98 -12.62
CA THR A 26 -8.31 -29.06 -12.45
C THR A 26 -7.87 -28.50 -13.80
N ALA A 27 -8.09 -27.21 -14.05
CA ALA A 27 -7.46 -26.52 -15.17
C ALA A 27 -6.04 -26.09 -14.80
N GLN A 28 -5.06 -26.93 -15.10
CA GLN A 28 -3.65 -26.57 -15.20
C GLN A 28 -3.32 -26.16 -16.64
N GLY A 29 -2.61 -25.03 -16.77
CA GLY A 29 -1.60 -24.84 -17.82
C GLY A 29 -2.00 -24.05 -19.06
N ALA A 30 -1.44 -22.84 -19.18
CA ALA A 30 -0.79 -22.40 -20.41
C ALA A 30 0.26 -21.33 -20.08
N ALA A 31 1.50 -21.78 -19.86
CA ALA A 31 2.67 -20.93 -19.88
C ALA A 31 2.86 -20.38 -21.30
N HIS A 32 2.90 -19.06 -21.47
CA HIS A 32 3.37 -18.45 -22.71
C HIS A 32 4.87 -18.18 -22.58
N ALA A 33 5.64 -18.90 -23.39
CA ALA A 33 7.07 -18.71 -23.56
C ALA A 33 7.34 -17.30 -24.14
N ALA A 34 8.18 -16.53 -23.46
CA ALA A 34 8.66 -15.24 -23.93
C ALA A 34 9.71 -15.44 -25.05
N ALA A 35 9.50 -14.78 -26.18
CA ALA A 35 10.53 -14.59 -27.20
C ALA A 35 11.41 -13.38 -26.83
N PRO A 36 12.71 -13.39 -27.16
CA PRO A 36 13.65 -12.35 -26.72
C PRO A 36 13.39 -11.01 -27.44
N ALA A 37 13.34 -9.93 -26.67
CA ALA A 37 13.26 -8.56 -27.17
C ALA A 37 14.62 -8.10 -27.70
N THR A 38 14.62 -7.42 -28.84
CA THR A 38 15.77 -6.74 -29.45
C THR A 38 15.90 -5.32 -28.90
N ASP A 39 17.11 -4.91 -28.53
CA ASP A 39 17.42 -3.58 -27.97
C ASP A 39 17.22 -2.44 -29.01
N PRO A 40 16.61 -1.31 -28.63
CA PRO A 40 16.67 -0.08 -29.42
C PRO A 40 17.89 0.80 -29.01
N PRO A 41 18.38 1.66 -29.94
CA PRO A 41 19.66 2.35 -29.79
C PRO A 41 19.60 3.51 -28.80
N THR A 42 20.70 3.68 -28.05
CA THR A 42 20.96 4.77 -27.11
C THR A 42 21.54 5.99 -27.82
N ALA A 43 20.93 7.16 -27.63
CA ALA A 43 21.51 8.46 -27.94
C ALA A 43 21.50 9.34 -26.67
N PRO A 44 22.59 10.07 -26.35
CA PRO A 44 22.70 10.80 -25.10
C PRO A 44 22.00 12.16 -25.22
N VAL A 45 21.12 12.48 -24.27
CA VAL A 45 20.57 13.83 -24.12
C VAL A 45 21.29 14.50 -22.95
N SER A 46 22.01 15.56 -23.28
CA SER A 46 22.84 16.37 -22.38
C SER A 46 22.05 16.94 -21.20
N GLY A 47 22.58 16.73 -20.00
CA GLY A 47 21.94 17.07 -18.74
C GLY A 47 21.91 18.57 -18.45
N GLN A 48 20.71 19.10 -18.26
CA GLN A 48 20.50 20.33 -17.52
C GLN A 48 20.16 19.94 -16.08
N ARG A 49 21.12 20.16 -15.17
CA ARG A 49 21.04 19.80 -13.76
C ARG A 49 20.05 20.73 -13.06
N LEU A 50 18.77 20.35 -13.04
CA LEU A 50 17.79 20.93 -12.13
C LEU A 50 18.17 20.51 -10.70
N THR A 51 18.30 21.48 -9.81
CA THR A 51 18.54 21.27 -8.39
C THR A 51 17.34 20.53 -7.79
N SER A 52 17.46 19.21 -7.63
CA SER A 52 16.49 18.30 -7.00
C SER A 52 16.43 18.58 -5.49
N GLY A 53 15.71 19.64 -5.15
CA GLY A 53 15.55 20.16 -3.80
C GLY A 53 14.47 19.46 -2.98
N MET A 54 14.37 18.13 -3.06
CA MET A 54 13.89 17.25 -2.01
C MET A 54 14.21 15.81 -2.40
N HIS A 55 15.47 15.39 -2.20
CA HIS A 55 15.72 13.97 -1.94
C HIS A 55 14.74 13.51 -0.87
N ALA A 56 14.19 12.29 -0.94
CA ALA A 56 13.21 11.63 -0.06
C ALA A 56 13.56 11.58 1.46
N ARG A 57 14.10 12.67 1.99
CA ARG A 57 14.75 12.90 3.27
C ARG A 57 13.80 13.49 4.31
N ARG A 58 12.48 13.40 4.08
CA ARG A 58 11.40 13.73 5.03
C ARG A 58 10.11 13.00 4.63
N ARG A 59 10.16 11.67 4.55
CA ARG A 59 8.97 10.84 4.31
C ARG A 59 8.31 10.46 5.63
N PHE A 60 7.04 10.06 5.62
CA PHE A 60 6.39 9.54 6.83
C PHE A 60 7.14 8.31 7.35
N ASP A 61 7.40 8.26 8.65
CA ASP A 61 7.96 7.07 9.28
C ASP A 61 6.86 6.02 9.47
N LEU A 62 6.80 5.05 8.57
CA LEU A 62 5.82 3.97 8.63
C LEU A 62 6.05 3.02 9.85
N ARG A 63 7.07 3.27 10.71
CA ARG A 63 7.28 2.59 12.03
C ARG A 63 6.44 3.20 13.12
N ALA A 64 6.05 4.45 12.94
CA ALA A 64 5.45 5.22 13.98
C ALA A 64 4.15 4.58 14.44
N GLU A 65 3.93 4.65 15.76
CA GLU A 65 2.67 4.24 16.33
C GLU A 65 1.58 5.17 15.76
N PRO A 66 0.60 4.62 15.03
CA PRO A 66 -0.43 5.43 14.44
C PRO A 66 -1.48 5.82 15.49
N VAL A 67 -2.06 6.99 15.32
CA VAL A 67 -3.17 7.45 16.15
C VAL A 67 -4.49 7.02 15.49
N ASP A 68 -5.40 6.42 16.26
CA ASP A 68 -6.79 6.23 15.80
C ASP A 68 -7.45 7.60 15.61
N LEU A 69 -7.85 7.90 14.37
CA LEU A 69 -8.28 9.23 13.96
C LEU A 69 -9.58 9.66 14.63
N PHE A 70 -10.46 8.71 14.91
CA PHE A 70 -11.81 8.96 15.45
C PHE A 70 -12.02 8.30 16.81
N GLY A 71 -11.02 7.56 17.31
CA GLY A 71 -11.06 6.77 18.53
C GLY A 71 -12.04 5.59 18.47
N ARG A 72 -12.57 5.26 17.28
CA ARG A 72 -13.59 4.23 17.08
C ARG A 72 -13.78 3.87 15.60
N GLU A 73 -14.38 2.71 15.37
CA GLU A 73 -14.93 2.32 14.07
C GLU A 73 -16.22 3.11 13.74
N LEU A 74 -16.24 3.74 12.57
CA LEU A 74 -17.37 4.53 12.09
C LEU A 74 -18.31 3.71 11.21
N ARG A 75 -19.62 3.86 11.46
CA ARG A 75 -20.66 3.43 10.53
C ARG A 75 -20.91 4.56 9.54
N LEU A 76 -20.68 4.29 8.26
CA LEU A 76 -20.92 5.23 7.17
C LEU A 76 -22.36 5.10 6.62
N THR A 77 -22.68 5.89 5.59
CA THR A 77 -24.01 5.90 4.96
C THR A 77 -24.38 4.56 4.32
N GLN A 78 -23.39 3.87 3.74
CA GLN A 78 -23.58 2.53 3.16
C GLN A 78 -23.04 1.45 4.10
N SER A 79 -23.60 0.23 4.00
CA SER A 79 -23.16 -0.97 4.71
C SER A 79 -21.97 -1.70 4.05
N ARG A 80 -21.48 -1.16 2.93
CA ARG A 80 -20.41 -1.69 2.10
C ARG A 80 -19.04 -1.20 2.58
N VAL A 81 -17.98 -1.83 2.09
CA VAL A 81 -16.60 -1.40 2.29
C VAL A 81 -16.39 0.03 1.74
N HIS A 82 -15.71 0.88 2.50
CA HIS A 82 -15.23 2.17 2.00
C HIS A 82 -14.01 1.95 1.11
N GLN A 83 -13.85 2.76 0.06
CA GLN A 83 -12.82 2.55 -0.98
C GLN A 83 -11.66 3.54 -0.85
N GLN A 84 -11.98 4.82 -0.64
CA GLN A 84 -11.00 5.89 -0.46
C GLN A 84 -11.56 7.00 0.45
N VAL A 85 -10.66 7.74 1.10
CA VAL A 85 -10.95 8.96 1.85
C VAL A 85 -10.05 10.11 1.39
N ALA A 86 -10.60 11.32 1.40
CA ALA A 86 -9.83 12.55 1.21
C ALA A 86 -10.38 13.64 2.14
N PHE A 87 -9.53 14.58 2.52
CA PHE A 87 -9.87 15.64 3.47
C PHE A 87 -9.90 16.98 2.77
N ASP A 88 -10.91 17.78 3.10
CA ASP A 88 -10.94 19.18 2.74
C ASP A 88 -9.84 19.93 3.50
N PRO A 89 -8.86 20.54 2.82
CA PRO A 89 -7.74 21.23 3.47
C PRO A 89 -8.15 22.49 4.24
N VAL A 90 -9.38 23.01 4.02
CA VAL A 90 -9.89 24.20 4.69
C VAL A 90 -10.74 23.85 5.90
N THR A 91 -11.70 22.93 5.76
CA THR A 91 -12.66 22.61 6.82
C THR A 91 -12.27 21.42 7.68
N GLY A 92 -11.34 20.58 7.22
CA GLY A 92 -10.97 19.33 7.87
C GLY A 92 -12.02 18.22 7.76
N LEU A 93 -13.11 18.44 7.02
CA LEU A 93 -14.12 17.43 6.73
C LEU A 93 -13.52 16.31 5.86
N ALA A 94 -13.86 15.07 6.17
CA ALA A 94 -13.50 13.92 5.38
C ALA A 94 -14.63 13.55 4.40
N TYR A 95 -14.27 13.20 3.18
CA TYR A 95 -15.16 12.68 2.15
C TYR A 95 -14.76 11.24 1.84
N VAL A 96 -15.73 10.32 1.90
CA VAL A 96 -15.47 8.88 1.85
C VAL A 96 -16.30 8.23 0.76
N THR A 97 -15.66 7.48 -0.14
CA THR A 97 -16.33 6.71 -1.20
C THR A 97 -16.78 5.35 -0.69
N GLN A 98 -18.01 4.96 -1.02
CA GLN A 98 -18.54 3.60 -0.89
C GLN A 98 -19.37 3.27 -2.13
N ILE A 99 -19.38 2.02 -2.57
CA ILE A 99 -20.42 1.55 -3.50
C ILE A 99 -21.78 1.64 -2.80
N ILE A 100 -22.82 2.07 -3.52
CA ILE A 100 -24.18 2.11 -2.99
C ILE A 100 -24.61 0.70 -2.54
N SER A 101 -25.14 0.58 -1.33
CA SER A 101 -25.55 -0.69 -0.74
C SER A 101 -26.65 -1.39 -1.52
N ASP A 102 -26.66 -2.73 -1.41
CA ASP A 102 -27.74 -3.57 -1.89
C ASP A 102 -29.10 -3.12 -1.33
N GLY A 103 -30.10 -3.04 -2.21
CA GLY A 103 -31.46 -2.65 -1.86
C GLY A 103 -31.63 -1.17 -1.49
N ARG A 104 -30.58 -0.33 -1.59
CA ARG A 104 -30.74 1.11 -1.43
C ARG A 104 -31.44 1.68 -2.66
N GLN A 105 -32.67 2.16 -2.44
CA GLN A 105 -33.43 2.97 -3.39
C GLN A 105 -33.05 4.44 -3.21
N LEU A 106 -32.66 5.09 -4.30
CA LEU A 106 -32.47 6.54 -4.36
C LEU A 106 -33.81 7.24 -4.64
N ALA A 107 -33.88 8.55 -4.35
CA ALA A 107 -35.12 9.31 -4.40
C ALA A 107 -35.77 9.38 -5.80
N ASP A 108 -34.97 9.23 -6.86
CA ASP A 108 -35.40 9.25 -8.26
C ASP A 108 -35.61 7.85 -8.86
N GLU A 109 -35.48 6.79 -8.06
CA GLU A 109 -35.63 5.41 -8.51
C GLU A 109 -37.03 4.87 -8.18
N SER A 110 -37.62 4.14 -9.11
CA SER A 110 -38.95 3.54 -8.94
C SER A 110 -38.96 2.29 -8.05
N ALA A 111 -37.80 1.65 -7.84
CA ALA A 111 -37.63 0.47 -7.01
C ALA A 111 -36.20 0.37 -6.47
N PRO A 112 -35.97 -0.38 -5.37
CA PRO A 112 -34.64 -0.74 -4.90
C PRO A 112 -33.78 -1.39 -5.98
N VAL A 113 -32.52 -0.98 -6.08
CA VAL A 113 -31.55 -1.53 -7.04
C VAL A 113 -30.66 -2.58 -6.35
N PRO A 114 -30.50 -3.79 -6.92
CA PRO A 114 -29.60 -4.80 -6.38
C PRO A 114 -28.14 -4.33 -6.33
N GLY A 115 -27.40 -4.74 -5.31
CA GLY A 115 -25.99 -4.37 -5.11
C GLY A 115 -25.11 -4.80 -6.29
N ALA A 116 -25.35 -5.98 -6.86
CA ALA A 116 -24.63 -6.43 -8.05
C ALA A 116 -24.88 -5.54 -9.28
N GLU A 117 -26.01 -4.84 -9.37
CA GLU A 117 -26.24 -3.85 -10.41
C GLU A 117 -25.49 -2.55 -10.11
N ARG A 118 -25.41 -2.13 -8.84
CA ARG A 118 -24.57 -0.99 -8.42
C ARG A 118 -23.09 -1.23 -8.75
N ASP A 119 -22.61 -2.45 -8.49
CA ASP A 119 -21.25 -2.91 -8.81
C ASP A 119 -20.99 -2.82 -10.31
N ARG A 120 -21.91 -3.37 -11.11
CA ARG A 120 -21.79 -3.39 -12.58
C ARG A 120 -21.91 -2.02 -13.22
N ARG A 121 -22.58 -1.05 -12.60
CA ARG A 121 -22.70 0.33 -13.10
C ARG A 121 -21.58 1.24 -12.61
N GLY A 122 -21.02 0.97 -11.44
CA GLY A 122 -20.08 1.88 -10.78
C GLY A 122 -20.80 3.02 -10.06
N ASP A 123 -21.83 2.67 -9.27
CA ASP A 123 -22.64 3.62 -8.53
C ASP A 123 -22.09 3.83 -7.12
N LEU A 124 -21.70 5.08 -6.81
CA LEU A 124 -21.05 5.46 -5.57
C LEU A 124 -21.94 6.34 -4.67
N CYS A 125 -21.71 6.21 -3.38
CA CYS A 125 -22.12 7.13 -2.33
C CYS A 125 -20.86 7.80 -1.78
N ILE A 126 -20.89 9.14 -1.67
CA ILE A 126 -19.87 9.92 -0.98
C ILE A 126 -20.45 10.35 0.36
N SER A 127 -19.86 9.91 1.48
CA SER A 127 -20.23 10.38 2.82
C SER A 127 -19.35 11.56 3.24
N GLU A 128 -19.94 12.63 3.78
CA GLU A 128 -19.23 13.70 4.47
C GLU A 128 -19.16 13.38 5.97
N VAL A 129 -17.96 13.42 6.54
CA VAL A 129 -17.68 13.06 7.93
C VAL A 129 -16.95 14.22 8.62
N ALA A 130 -17.46 14.62 9.78
CA ALA A 130 -16.84 15.63 10.64
C ALA A 130 -15.54 15.13 11.29
N PRO A 131 -14.66 16.03 11.76
CA PRO A 131 -13.44 15.66 12.48
C PRO A 131 -13.66 14.77 13.71
N ASP A 132 -14.84 14.81 14.34
CA ASP A 132 -15.22 13.96 15.47
C ASP A 132 -15.75 12.57 15.05
N GLY A 133 -15.82 12.29 13.75
CA GLY A 133 -16.34 11.05 13.16
C GLY A 133 -17.85 11.04 12.94
N THR A 134 -18.56 12.16 13.12
CA THR A 134 -19.99 12.27 12.84
C THR A 134 -20.24 12.30 11.34
N VAL A 135 -21.02 11.35 10.81
CA VAL A 135 -21.48 11.38 9.41
C VAL A 135 -22.58 12.43 9.26
N ARG A 136 -22.36 13.44 8.42
CA ARG A 136 -23.23 14.63 8.31
C ARG A 136 -24.16 14.60 7.10
N ALA A 137 -23.67 14.10 5.98
CA ALA A 137 -24.38 14.14 4.71
C ALA A 137 -23.87 13.04 3.77
N ALA A 138 -24.63 12.80 2.70
CA ALA A 138 -24.23 11.92 1.62
C ALA A 138 -24.62 12.50 0.25
N MET A 139 -23.82 12.22 -0.78
CA MET A 139 -24.09 12.50 -2.19
C MET A 139 -24.02 11.19 -2.97
N TYR A 140 -24.86 11.01 -3.98
CA TYR A 140 -24.90 9.80 -4.81
C TYR A 140 -24.46 10.12 -6.24
N LEU A 141 -23.56 9.31 -6.77
CA LEU A 141 -22.98 9.45 -8.09
C LEU A 141 -23.18 8.13 -8.85
N ARG A 142 -23.94 8.13 -9.95
CA ARG A 142 -24.20 6.91 -10.74
C ARG A 142 -23.30 6.85 -11.97
N GLY A 143 -22.84 5.65 -12.31
CA GLY A 143 -22.02 5.43 -13.50
C GLY A 143 -20.61 6.02 -13.45
N VAL A 144 -20.08 6.32 -12.26
CA VAL A 144 -18.79 7.02 -12.12
C VAL A 144 -17.61 6.06 -11.98
N GLY A 145 -17.77 4.90 -11.32
CA GLY A 145 -16.72 3.88 -11.22
C GLY A 145 -16.69 3.18 -9.87
N HIS A 146 -15.49 2.77 -9.43
CA HIS A 146 -15.34 1.92 -8.24
C HIS A 146 -15.07 2.70 -6.94
N GLY A 147 -14.54 3.92 -7.04
CA GLY A 147 -14.22 4.80 -5.92
C GLY A 147 -12.79 4.69 -5.40
N GLY A 148 -11.85 4.15 -6.21
CA GLY A 148 -10.48 3.82 -5.79
C GLY A 148 -9.51 5.00 -5.73
N GLY A 149 -9.94 6.19 -6.16
CA GLY A 149 -9.20 7.44 -5.99
C GLY A 149 -10.13 8.61 -5.73
N LEU A 150 -9.66 9.52 -4.88
CA LEU A 150 -10.41 10.69 -4.43
C LEU A 150 -9.43 11.81 -4.08
N GLY A 151 -9.80 13.03 -4.42
CA GLY A 151 -9.17 14.26 -3.95
C GLY A 151 -10.22 15.30 -3.62
N VAL A 152 -9.87 16.26 -2.76
CA VAL A 152 -10.75 17.38 -2.40
C VAL A 152 -10.00 18.69 -2.64
N GLU A 153 -10.60 19.54 -3.45
CA GLU A 153 -10.14 20.91 -3.69
C GLU A 153 -11.20 21.88 -3.12
N HIS A 154 -10.81 22.78 -2.23
CA HIS A 154 -11.71 23.79 -1.71
C HIS A 154 -11.64 25.06 -2.57
N THR A 155 -12.70 25.37 -3.32
CA THR A 155 -12.78 26.55 -4.18
C THR A 155 -14.12 27.23 -4.00
N ASP A 156 -14.11 28.56 -3.97
CA ASP A 156 -15.31 29.39 -3.81
C ASP A 156 -16.20 29.00 -2.61
N GLY A 157 -15.55 28.66 -1.49
CA GLY A 157 -16.21 28.27 -0.25
C GLY A 157 -16.88 26.89 -0.30
N ARG A 158 -16.56 26.06 -1.31
CA ARG A 158 -17.16 24.73 -1.49
C ARG A 158 -16.10 23.64 -1.74
N PRO A 159 -16.28 22.45 -1.15
CA PRO A 159 -15.49 21.27 -1.48
C PRO A 159 -15.86 20.74 -2.87
N HIS A 160 -14.88 20.68 -3.75
CA HIS A 160 -14.96 20.03 -5.05
C HIS A 160 -14.22 18.70 -4.99
N LEU A 161 -14.95 17.63 -5.29
CA LEU A 161 -14.47 16.27 -5.31
C LEU A 161 -13.86 15.96 -6.68
N TRP A 162 -12.69 15.36 -6.65
CA TRP A 162 -12.01 14.80 -7.82
C TRP A 162 -12.03 13.29 -7.70
N LEU A 163 -12.66 12.61 -8.64
CA LEU A 163 -12.81 11.15 -8.62
C LEU A 163 -12.84 10.59 -10.05
N GLU A 164 -12.86 9.27 -10.18
CA GLU A 164 -13.11 8.63 -11.47
C GLU A 164 -14.55 8.91 -11.97
N THR A 165 -14.75 8.93 -13.29
CA THR A 165 -16.07 9.09 -13.93
C THR A 165 -16.17 8.32 -15.25
N ASP A 166 -17.37 8.31 -15.83
CA ASP A 166 -17.71 7.75 -17.14
C ASP A 166 -17.40 6.26 -17.21
N ALA A 167 -17.78 5.49 -16.19
CA ALA A 167 -17.58 4.04 -16.19
C ALA A 167 -18.39 3.37 -17.30
N THR A 168 -17.83 2.33 -17.92
CA THR A 168 -18.59 1.45 -18.81
C THR A 168 -19.22 0.34 -17.97
N PRO A 169 -20.55 0.14 -18.01
CA PRO A 169 -21.16 -0.96 -17.29
C PRO A 169 -20.61 -2.32 -17.72
N VAL A 170 -20.40 -3.21 -16.76
CA VAL A 170 -19.87 -4.57 -16.99
C VAL A 170 -20.95 -5.62 -16.76
N THR A 171 -20.76 -6.83 -17.29
CA THR A 171 -21.72 -7.95 -17.11
C THR A 171 -21.53 -8.70 -15.80
N SER A 172 -20.33 -8.62 -15.21
CA SER A 172 -20.00 -9.17 -13.89
C SER A 172 -18.84 -8.39 -13.27
N GLY A 173 -18.75 -8.43 -11.94
CA GLY A 173 -17.73 -7.68 -11.19
C GLY A 173 -18.04 -6.20 -11.07
N PHE A 174 -16.99 -5.39 -11.06
CA PHE A 174 -17.06 -3.95 -10.78
C PHE A 174 -16.73 -3.13 -12.03
N ALA A 175 -17.51 -2.08 -12.28
CA ALA A 175 -17.16 -1.07 -13.28
C ALA A 175 -16.14 -0.07 -12.73
N TYR A 176 -15.23 0.35 -13.60
CA TYR A 176 -14.19 1.33 -13.30
C TYR A 176 -14.33 2.52 -14.22
N GLY A 177 -14.07 3.72 -13.70
CA GLY A 177 -14.08 4.95 -14.46
C GLY A 177 -12.95 5.00 -15.49
N LYS A 178 -13.22 5.69 -16.59
CA LYS A 178 -12.30 5.87 -17.72
C LYS A 178 -11.67 7.26 -17.73
N ARG A 179 -12.19 8.18 -16.93
CA ARG A 179 -11.84 9.60 -16.92
C ARG A 179 -11.84 10.13 -15.50
N ILE A 180 -11.35 11.36 -15.33
CA ILE A 180 -11.40 12.07 -14.05
C ILE A 180 -12.54 13.09 -14.09
N GLY A 181 -13.41 13.04 -13.10
CA GLY A 181 -14.49 14.00 -12.87
C GLY A 181 -14.16 14.97 -11.74
N ARG A 182 -14.57 16.22 -11.88
CA ARG A 182 -14.57 17.25 -10.83
C ARG A 182 -16.00 17.73 -10.59
N ILE A 183 -16.47 17.65 -9.36
CA ILE A 183 -17.85 18.02 -9.00
C ILE A 183 -17.92 18.66 -7.61
N ALA A 184 -18.75 19.70 -7.45
CA ALA A 184 -19.02 20.27 -6.13
C ALA A 184 -19.86 19.30 -5.29
N PHE A 185 -19.41 18.97 -4.07
CA PHE A 185 -20.20 18.15 -3.17
C PHE A 185 -21.49 18.90 -2.79
N THR A 186 -22.63 18.24 -3.01
CA THR A 186 -23.94 18.77 -2.66
C THR A 186 -24.70 17.71 -1.86
N PRO A 187 -25.04 17.98 -0.58
CA PRO A 187 -25.80 17.05 0.24
C PRO A 187 -27.08 16.56 -0.44
N SER A 188 -27.31 15.26 -0.37
CA SER A 188 -28.46 14.53 -0.91
C SER A 188 -28.62 14.57 -2.43
N ALA A 189 -27.68 15.18 -3.18
CA ALA A 189 -27.74 15.19 -4.62
C ALA A 189 -27.54 13.77 -5.19
N ILE A 190 -28.23 13.50 -6.30
CA ILE A 190 -28.07 12.31 -7.13
C ILE A 190 -27.64 12.81 -8.50
N VAL A 191 -26.44 12.41 -8.94
CA VAL A 191 -25.82 12.92 -10.17
C VAL A 191 -25.34 11.77 -11.03
N ASP A 192 -25.67 11.84 -12.31
CA ASP A 192 -25.25 10.85 -13.31
C ASP A 192 -23.93 11.27 -13.98
N ALA A 193 -23.08 10.28 -14.28
CA ALA A 193 -21.98 10.45 -15.21
C ALA A 193 -22.48 11.01 -16.55
N GLY A 194 -21.68 11.89 -17.17
CA GLY A 194 -22.07 12.63 -18.38
C GLY A 194 -23.02 13.81 -18.15
N SER A 195 -23.52 14.03 -16.93
CA SER A 195 -24.25 15.26 -16.61
C SER A 195 -23.32 16.49 -16.65
N PRO A 196 -23.84 17.70 -16.97
CA PRO A 196 -23.04 18.92 -16.99
C PRO A 196 -22.55 19.37 -15.59
N GLN A 197 -22.99 18.69 -14.52
CA GLN A 197 -22.53 18.96 -13.16
C GLN A 197 -21.14 18.39 -12.87
N ILE A 198 -20.70 17.41 -13.67
CA ILE A 198 -19.36 16.82 -13.58
C ILE A 198 -18.51 17.43 -14.69
N GLU A 199 -17.50 18.20 -14.32
CA GLU A 199 -16.45 18.58 -15.27
C GLU A 199 -15.56 17.36 -15.53
N VAL A 200 -15.33 17.02 -16.80
CA VAL A 200 -14.63 15.80 -17.19
C VAL A 200 -13.26 16.10 -17.81
N PHE A 201 -12.26 15.32 -17.40
CA PHE A 201 -10.88 15.33 -17.89
C PHE A 201 -10.47 13.94 -18.37
N ASP A 202 -9.83 13.85 -19.54
CA ASP A 202 -9.40 12.59 -20.15
C ASP A 202 -7.87 12.55 -20.34
N PRO A 203 -7.10 12.40 -19.25
CA PRO A 203 -5.63 12.49 -19.31
C PRO A 203 -4.97 11.25 -19.93
N VAL A 204 -5.70 10.14 -20.05
CA VAL A 204 -5.21 8.90 -20.65
C VAL A 204 -6.30 8.29 -21.54
N PRO A 205 -6.51 8.85 -22.75
CA PRO A 205 -7.56 8.39 -23.65
C PRO A 205 -7.47 6.89 -23.93
N GLY A 206 -8.62 6.21 -23.85
CA GLY A 206 -8.73 4.76 -24.08
C GLY A 206 -8.34 3.89 -22.87
N SER A 207 -7.98 4.48 -21.73
CA SER A 207 -7.70 3.72 -20.51
C SER A 207 -8.95 3.45 -19.66
N SER A 208 -8.78 2.63 -18.62
CA SER A 208 -9.78 2.30 -17.61
C SER A 208 -9.12 2.21 -16.23
N GLY A 209 -9.91 2.22 -15.16
CA GLY A 209 -9.35 2.29 -13.80
C GLY A 209 -8.62 3.60 -13.54
N VAL A 210 -9.08 4.67 -14.18
CA VAL A 210 -8.45 6.00 -14.14
C VAL A 210 -8.90 6.69 -12.85
N THR A 211 -8.02 6.70 -11.86
CA THR A 211 -8.30 7.23 -10.51
C THR A 211 -7.39 8.42 -10.22
N PRO A 212 -7.87 9.47 -9.54
CA PRO A 212 -7.04 10.62 -9.18
C PRO A 212 -6.51 10.54 -7.74
N SER A 213 -5.44 11.29 -7.49
CA SER A 213 -5.03 11.73 -6.15
C SER A 213 -4.57 13.18 -6.23
N LEU A 214 -5.09 14.04 -5.34
CA LEU A 214 -4.70 15.45 -5.29
C LEU A 214 -3.68 15.73 -4.21
N ASP A 215 -2.69 16.52 -4.57
CA ASP A 215 -1.74 17.14 -3.66
C ASP A 215 -1.83 18.66 -3.80
N MET A 216 -2.71 19.24 -2.99
CA MET A 216 -2.98 20.67 -3.00
C MET A 216 -1.81 21.50 -2.47
N GLU A 217 -0.95 20.91 -1.63
CA GLU A 217 0.19 21.61 -1.03
C GLU A 217 1.30 21.85 -2.05
N HIS A 218 1.52 20.87 -2.95
CA HIS A 218 2.54 20.97 -4.00
C HIS A 218 1.97 21.30 -5.39
N GLY A 219 0.66 21.52 -5.49
CA GLY A 219 -0.01 21.90 -6.73
C GLY A 219 0.01 20.80 -7.79
N ARG A 220 -0.11 19.53 -7.38
CA ARG A 220 -0.01 18.36 -8.27
C ARG A 220 -1.27 17.49 -8.25
N ILE A 221 -1.49 16.78 -9.35
CA ILE A 221 -2.45 15.69 -9.44
C ILE A 221 -1.73 14.43 -9.93
N GLY A 222 -1.91 13.34 -9.19
CA GLY A 222 -1.58 12.01 -9.66
C GLY A 222 -2.78 11.42 -10.40
N VAL A 223 -2.51 10.65 -11.44
CA VAL A 223 -3.47 9.75 -12.09
C VAL A 223 -2.88 8.36 -12.11
N ARG A 224 -3.59 7.40 -11.53
CA ARG A 224 -3.31 5.98 -11.72
C ARG A 224 -4.29 5.45 -12.75
N HIS A 225 -3.81 4.68 -13.71
CA HIS A 225 -4.67 4.03 -14.70
C HIS A 225 -4.22 2.60 -14.99
N GLY A 226 -5.11 1.79 -15.56
CA GLY A 226 -4.89 0.37 -15.79
C GLY A 226 -5.19 -0.52 -14.59
N SER A 227 -5.07 -1.83 -14.80
CA SER A 227 -5.47 -2.88 -13.85
C SER A 227 -4.31 -3.78 -13.48
N GLY A 228 -4.15 -4.15 -12.21
CA GLY A 228 -3.13 -5.12 -11.79
C GLY A 228 -1.71 -4.71 -12.21
N GLY A 229 -0.83 -5.67 -12.46
CA GLY A 229 0.60 -5.46 -12.81
C GLY A 229 0.88 -4.70 -14.12
N THR A 230 -0.14 -4.08 -14.74
CA THR A 230 0.01 -3.15 -15.87
C THR A 230 -0.38 -1.71 -15.50
N ALA A 231 -0.71 -1.44 -14.23
CA ALA A 231 -1.06 -0.11 -13.80
C ALA A 231 0.14 0.84 -13.83
N GLU A 232 -0.11 2.10 -14.20
CA GLU A 232 0.89 3.17 -14.26
C GLU A 232 0.41 4.36 -13.43
N TYR A 233 1.35 4.99 -12.73
CA TYR A 233 1.18 6.30 -12.12
C TYR A 233 1.70 7.38 -13.05
N ARG A 234 0.93 8.45 -13.22
CA ARG A 234 1.34 9.69 -13.90
C ARG A 234 1.13 10.87 -12.98
N VAL A 235 2.11 11.75 -12.88
CA VAL A 235 2.03 12.96 -12.06
C VAL A 235 2.02 14.18 -12.96
N TYR A 236 1.09 15.11 -12.73
CA TYR A 236 0.90 16.33 -13.51
C TYR A 236 0.92 17.57 -12.62
N ASP A 237 1.21 18.71 -13.22
CA ASP A 237 0.89 20.02 -12.63
C ASP A 237 -0.65 20.21 -12.62
N LEU A 238 -1.22 20.53 -11.47
CA LEU A 238 -2.68 20.63 -11.31
C LEU A 238 -3.27 21.80 -12.09
N ALA A 239 -2.55 22.93 -12.22
CA ALA A 239 -3.04 24.09 -12.94
C ALA A 239 -3.08 23.81 -14.45
N ALA A 240 -2.04 23.17 -15.00
CA ALA A 240 -2.00 22.69 -16.37
C ALA A 240 -3.10 21.65 -16.64
N PHE A 241 -3.28 20.69 -15.73
CA PHE A 241 -4.32 19.68 -15.81
C PHE A 241 -5.73 20.30 -15.93
N LYS A 242 -6.04 21.31 -15.10
CA LYS A 242 -7.32 22.05 -15.17
C LYS A 242 -7.54 22.76 -16.52
N ARG A 243 -6.46 23.18 -17.18
CA ARG A 243 -6.49 23.75 -18.54
C ARG A 243 -6.51 22.67 -19.64
N ARG A 244 -6.65 21.40 -19.28
CA ARG A 244 -6.63 20.24 -20.19
C ARG A 244 -5.29 20.03 -20.89
N ASP A 245 -4.21 20.51 -20.28
CA ASP A 245 -2.84 20.13 -20.65
C ASP A 245 -2.44 18.90 -19.82
N PHE A 246 -2.44 17.75 -20.47
CA PHE A 246 -2.17 16.45 -19.87
C PHE A 246 -0.74 15.98 -20.17
N THR A 247 0.24 16.89 -20.15
CA THR A 247 1.66 16.54 -20.23
C THR A 247 2.15 16.06 -18.86
N PRO A 248 2.50 14.77 -18.68
CA PRO A 248 2.95 14.28 -17.38
C PRO A 248 4.34 14.83 -17.05
N LEU A 249 4.54 15.25 -15.80
CA LEU A 249 5.85 15.56 -15.23
C LEU A 249 6.66 14.28 -15.04
N HIS A 250 6.01 13.22 -14.55
CA HIS A 250 6.61 11.91 -14.32
C HIS A 250 5.61 10.80 -14.63
N ARG A 251 6.14 9.64 -15.04
CA ARG A 251 5.36 8.40 -15.20
C ARG A 251 6.19 7.19 -14.80
N PHE A 252 5.58 6.20 -14.15
CA PHE A 252 6.24 4.98 -13.73
C PHE A 252 5.21 3.88 -13.42
N PRO A 253 5.58 2.59 -13.60
CA PRO A 253 4.67 1.48 -13.35
C PRO A 253 4.41 1.26 -11.85
N ALA A 254 3.21 0.84 -11.50
CA ALA A 254 2.91 0.27 -10.20
C ALA A 254 3.45 -1.17 -10.13
N LEU A 255 4.26 -1.47 -9.12
CA LEU A 255 4.88 -2.80 -8.96
C LEU A 255 3.99 -3.83 -8.26
N TYR A 256 3.02 -3.35 -7.47
CA TYR A 256 2.16 -4.18 -6.63
C TYR A 256 0.69 -3.89 -6.89
N ARG A 257 -0.19 -4.82 -6.51
CA ARG A 257 -1.64 -4.60 -6.59
C ARG A 257 -2.02 -3.41 -5.70
N THR A 258 -2.77 -2.47 -6.25
CA THR A 258 -3.23 -1.28 -5.53
C THR A 258 -4.63 -1.54 -4.97
N GLN A 259 -4.81 -1.36 -3.66
CA GLN A 259 -6.14 -1.19 -3.06
C GLN A 259 -6.53 0.29 -3.08
N ALA A 260 -5.66 1.15 -2.55
CA ALA A 260 -5.74 2.60 -2.54
C ALA A 260 -4.34 3.21 -2.64
N TRP A 261 -4.29 4.48 -2.99
CA TRP A 261 -3.03 5.21 -3.14
C TRP A 261 -3.22 6.72 -3.00
N CYS A 262 -2.13 7.44 -2.72
CA CYS A 262 -2.10 8.89 -2.78
C CYS A 262 -0.74 9.45 -3.23
N LEU A 263 -0.77 10.62 -3.86
CA LEU A 263 0.38 11.46 -4.15
C LEU A 263 0.60 12.46 -3.00
N TYR A 264 1.85 12.63 -2.56
CA TYR A 264 2.24 13.73 -1.68
C TYR A 264 3.72 14.10 -1.88
N GLY A 265 3.97 15.34 -2.32
CA GLY A 265 5.28 15.84 -2.72
C GLY A 265 5.84 15.03 -3.88
N ASP A 266 7.05 14.51 -3.69
CA ASP A 266 7.75 13.64 -4.64
C ASP A 266 7.54 12.15 -4.33
N LEU A 267 6.47 11.79 -3.59
CA LEU A 267 6.19 10.41 -3.18
C LEU A 267 4.78 9.96 -3.57
N VAL A 268 4.67 8.72 -4.03
CA VAL A 268 3.39 7.99 -4.08
C VAL A 268 3.36 6.97 -2.96
N HIS A 269 2.32 7.03 -2.12
CA HIS A 269 2.03 6.05 -1.10
C HIS A 269 0.90 5.15 -1.59
N GLN A 270 1.09 3.85 -1.52
CA GLN A 270 0.12 2.84 -1.96
C GLN A 270 -0.10 1.86 -0.81
N ASN A 271 -1.33 1.40 -0.62
CA ASN A 271 -1.59 0.18 0.14
C ASN A 271 -1.93 -1.00 -0.79
N GLU A 272 -1.55 -2.20 -0.35
CA GLU A 272 -1.77 -3.48 -1.01
C GLU A 272 -2.31 -4.45 0.05
N GLY A 273 -3.25 -5.31 -0.33
CA GLY A 273 -3.70 -6.41 0.52
C GLY A 273 -5.11 -6.85 0.18
N SER A 274 -5.60 -7.80 0.96
CA SER A 274 -6.97 -8.30 0.92
C SER A 274 -7.56 -8.35 2.33
N ALA A 275 -8.88 -8.48 2.42
CA ALA A 275 -9.56 -8.74 3.67
C ALA A 275 -9.04 -9.99 4.41
N TYR A 276 -9.19 -10.00 5.73
CA TYR A 276 -9.09 -11.23 6.52
C TYR A 276 -10.11 -12.29 6.04
N GLY A 277 -9.66 -13.54 6.00
CA GLY A 277 -10.49 -14.69 5.64
C GLY A 277 -9.68 -15.99 5.61
N PRO A 278 -10.29 -17.12 5.22
CA PRO A 278 -9.61 -18.42 5.19
C PRO A 278 -8.30 -18.44 4.37
N ALA A 279 -8.26 -17.67 3.27
CA ALA A 279 -7.08 -17.54 2.41
C ALA A 279 -6.10 -16.44 2.85
N ASN A 280 -6.46 -15.63 3.85
CA ASN A 280 -5.66 -14.53 4.36
C ASN A 280 -5.92 -14.35 5.87
N PRO A 281 -5.59 -15.35 6.71
CA PRO A 281 -5.82 -15.26 8.15
C PRO A 281 -4.92 -14.19 8.77
N SER A 282 -5.25 -13.74 9.99
CA SER A 282 -4.38 -12.87 10.78
C SER A 282 -2.94 -13.44 10.83
N PRO A 283 -1.90 -12.62 10.61
CA PRO A 283 -1.90 -11.15 10.59
C PRO A 283 -2.32 -10.51 9.25
N GLY A 284 -2.60 -11.32 8.22
CA GLY A 284 -2.98 -10.95 6.86
C GLY A 284 -1.83 -10.40 6.03
N ASN A 285 -2.16 -9.62 5.00
CA ASN A 285 -1.21 -9.17 3.98
C ASN A 285 -1.38 -7.68 3.61
N SER A 286 -1.69 -6.82 4.58
CA SER A 286 -1.71 -5.36 4.34
C SER A 286 -0.28 -4.81 4.29
N TRP A 287 0.11 -4.25 3.15
CA TRP A 287 1.42 -3.64 2.91
C TRP A 287 1.28 -2.18 2.50
N TRP A 288 2.19 -1.34 2.96
CA TRP A 288 2.46 -0.04 2.38
C TRP A 288 3.62 -0.14 1.40
N ASN A 289 3.48 0.53 0.26
CA ASN A 289 4.51 0.68 -0.76
C ASN A 289 4.70 2.18 -1.00
N VAL A 290 5.95 2.65 -1.00
CA VAL A 290 6.30 4.06 -1.24
C VAL A 290 7.20 4.13 -2.45
N TYR A 291 6.78 4.94 -3.43
CA TYR A 291 7.50 5.19 -4.67
C TYR A 291 8.05 6.61 -4.68
N ASP A 292 9.29 6.77 -5.13
CA ASP A 292 9.84 8.07 -5.48
C ASP A 292 9.35 8.46 -6.87
N VAL A 293 8.66 9.58 -6.97
CA VAL A 293 8.02 10.06 -8.21
C VAL A 293 9.05 10.40 -9.29
N THR A 294 10.20 10.92 -8.89
CA THR A 294 11.23 11.42 -9.83
C THR A 294 11.96 10.28 -10.52
N THR A 295 12.21 9.19 -9.78
CA THR A 295 12.92 8.01 -10.27
C THR A 295 12.01 6.87 -10.69
N GLY A 296 10.77 6.85 -10.21
CA GLY A 296 9.82 5.75 -10.38
C GLY A 296 10.14 4.51 -9.54
N LEU A 297 11.19 4.56 -8.71
CA LEU A 297 11.62 3.42 -7.89
C LEU A 297 10.76 3.29 -6.63
N MET A 298 10.44 2.06 -6.26
CA MET A 298 9.91 1.79 -4.92
C MET A 298 11.05 1.86 -3.91
N ILE A 299 10.94 2.81 -2.97
CA ILE A 299 11.98 3.10 -1.98
C ILE A 299 11.67 2.52 -0.59
N GLU A 300 10.42 2.14 -0.34
CA GLU A 300 10.03 1.46 0.89
C GLU A 300 8.85 0.52 0.63
N ARG A 301 8.94 -0.68 1.19
CA ARG A 301 7.81 -1.61 1.31
C ARG A 301 7.74 -2.12 2.72
N ARG A 302 6.55 -2.12 3.30
CA ARG A 302 6.38 -2.42 4.71
C ARG A 302 5.08 -3.10 5.03
N PHE A 303 5.15 -4.13 5.87
CA PHE A 303 3.96 -4.75 6.45
C PHE A 303 3.30 -3.80 7.46
N ASN A 304 2.02 -3.54 7.26
CA ASN A 304 1.21 -2.73 8.15
C ASN A 304 0.71 -3.62 9.30
N THR A 305 1.21 -3.35 10.52
CA THR A 305 0.83 -4.07 11.76
C THR A 305 -0.26 -3.35 12.56
N THR A 306 -0.86 -2.30 12.03
CA THR A 306 -1.89 -1.54 12.73
C THR A 306 -3.17 -2.35 12.86
N ALA A 307 -3.73 -2.37 14.08
CA ALA A 307 -5.06 -2.93 14.38
C ALA A 307 -5.25 -4.40 13.95
N LEU A 308 -4.26 -5.27 14.23
CA LEU A 308 -4.34 -6.71 13.93
C LEU A 308 -5.50 -7.44 14.65
N GLY A 309 -6.07 -6.83 15.69
CA GLY A 309 -7.19 -7.37 16.46
C GLY A 309 -8.58 -7.16 15.84
N LEU A 310 -8.69 -6.48 14.68
CA LEU A 310 -9.97 -6.29 14.01
C LEU A 310 -10.55 -7.63 13.53
N SER A 311 -11.86 -7.82 13.72
CA SER A 311 -12.58 -9.04 13.28
C SER A 311 -12.60 -9.22 11.77
N HIS A 312 -12.60 -8.10 11.05
CA HIS A 312 -12.40 -8.00 9.62
C HIS A 312 -11.40 -6.89 9.37
N ARG A 313 -10.41 -7.14 8.51
CA ARG A 313 -9.35 -6.18 8.23
C ARG A 313 -9.04 -6.20 6.75
N GLU A 314 -9.70 -5.34 6.01
CA GLU A 314 -9.43 -5.08 4.60
C GLU A 314 -8.77 -3.71 4.48
N THR A 315 -7.55 -3.67 3.94
CA THR A 315 -6.84 -2.40 3.77
C THR A 315 -7.54 -1.57 2.70
N GLU A 316 -7.90 -0.35 3.08
CA GLU A 316 -8.67 0.57 2.26
C GLU A 316 -8.23 1.98 2.60
N SER A 317 -8.32 2.89 1.63
CA SER A 317 -7.88 4.28 1.77
C SER A 317 -6.40 4.50 2.16
N ILE A 318 -5.79 5.45 1.50
CA ILE A 318 -4.55 6.09 1.96
C ILE A 318 -4.50 7.48 1.36
N THR A 319 -4.21 8.48 2.19
CA THR A 319 -4.25 9.90 1.82
C THR A 319 -3.35 10.70 2.77
N VAL A 320 -3.04 11.95 2.40
CA VAL A 320 -2.37 12.89 3.31
C VAL A 320 -3.33 14.02 3.61
N ARG A 321 -3.51 14.32 4.90
CA ARG A 321 -4.27 15.50 5.34
C ARG A 321 -3.33 16.53 5.94
N ARG A 322 -3.69 17.79 5.79
CA ARG A 322 -3.05 18.90 6.50
C ARG A 322 -3.58 18.97 7.93
N THR A 323 -2.68 19.13 8.89
CA THR A 323 -3.01 19.44 10.28
C THR A 323 -2.23 20.68 10.74
N PRO A 324 -2.59 21.32 11.87
CA PRO A 324 -1.79 22.41 12.43
C PRO A 324 -0.33 22.02 12.70
N ASP A 325 -0.08 20.74 13.02
CA ASP A 325 1.26 20.21 13.35
C ASP A 325 2.03 19.72 12.12
N GLY A 326 1.48 19.94 10.92
CA GLY A 326 2.05 19.49 9.64
C GLY A 326 1.20 18.43 8.94
N PRO A 327 1.72 17.86 7.85
CA PRO A 327 1.01 16.82 7.11
C PRO A 327 0.94 15.53 7.93
N GLN A 328 -0.15 14.78 7.77
CA GLN A 328 -0.38 13.49 8.40
C GLN A 328 -0.80 12.46 7.35
N LEU A 329 -0.07 11.35 7.27
CA LEU A 329 -0.45 10.21 6.44
C LEU A 329 -1.59 9.46 7.12
N VAL A 330 -2.74 9.42 6.46
CA VAL A 330 -3.94 8.72 6.92
C VAL A 330 -4.15 7.48 6.07
N PHE A 331 -4.49 6.36 6.71
CA PHE A 331 -4.84 5.10 6.06
C PHE A 331 -5.98 4.42 6.82
N GLY A 332 -6.67 3.48 6.16
CA GLY A 332 -7.88 2.88 6.71
C GLY A 332 -7.95 1.36 6.64
N PHE A 333 -8.92 0.83 7.39
CA PHE A 333 -9.38 -0.54 7.25
C PHE A 333 -10.90 -0.58 7.19
N ALA A 334 -11.44 -1.38 6.26
CA ALA A 334 -12.81 -1.85 6.37
C ALA A 334 -12.87 -2.90 7.47
N THR A 335 -13.90 -2.82 8.31
CA THR A 335 -14.01 -3.62 9.53
C THR A 335 -15.37 -4.30 9.65
N GLN A 336 -15.54 -5.14 10.69
CA GLN A 336 -16.71 -5.96 11.04
C GLN A 336 -17.06 -7.08 10.06
N GLU A 337 -16.96 -8.35 10.51
CA GLU A 337 -17.52 -9.54 9.86
C GLU A 337 -18.22 -10.42 10.93
N PRO A 338 -19.49 -10.84 10.74
CA PRO A 338 -20.39 -10.46 9.65
C PRO A 338 -20.73 -8.97 9.69
N GLY A 339 -21.18 -8.42 8.56
CA GLY A 339 -21.48 -7.00 8.41
C GLY A 339 -22.62 -6.47 9.32
N PRO A 340 -22.92 -5.16 9.27
CA PRO A 340 -22.50 -4.20 8.25
C PRO A 340 -21.04 -3.75 8.41
N ARG A 341 -20.38 -3.47 7.28
CA ARG A 341 -19.00 -2.96 7.29
C ARG A 341 -18.93 -1.60 7.98
N ARG A 342 -17.81 -1.35 8.64
CA ARG A 342 -17.45 -0.05 9.23
C ARG A 342 -16.08 0.39 8.71
N MET A 343 -15.70 1.62 9.03
CA MET A 343 -14.41 2.23 8.67
C MET A 343 -13.64 2.59 9.94
N ALA A 344 -12.38 2.18 10.02
CA ALA A 344 -11.42 2.73 10.98
C ALA A 344 -10.31 3.46 10.22
N LEU A 345 -9.98 4.69 10.63
CA LEU A 345 -8.88 5.46 10.05
C LEU A 345 -7.80 5.69 11.11
N TYR A 346 -6.57 5.68 10.66
CA TYR A 346 -5.38 5.82 11.48
C TYR A 346 -4.44 6.85 10.86
N GLY A 347 -3.67 7.57 11.67
CA GLY A 347 -2.79 8.67 11.23
C GLY A 347 -1.35 8.56 11.74
N ILE A 348 -0.38 8.82 10.86
CA ILE A 348 1.05 8.94 11.17
C ILE A 348 1.53 10.36 10.85
N THR A 349 2.10 11.04 11.83
CA THR A 349 2.60 12.42 11.69
C THR A 349 4.13 12.49 11.65
N SER A 350 4.82 11.54 12.29
CA SER A 350 6.28 11.55 12.35
C SER A 350 6.90 11.30 10.99
N THR A 351 7.96 12.03 10.69
CA THR A 351 8.76 11.87 9.48
C THR A 351 10.13 11.27 9.78
N THR A 352 10.67 10.50 8.85
CA THR A 352 12.06 10.04 8.86
C THR A 352 12.87 10.79 7.80
N ASP A 353 14.15 11.03 8.10
CA ASP A 353 15.11 11.60 7.16
C ASP A 353 15.62 10.61 6.10
N GLY A 354 15.12 9.37 6.14
CA GLY A 354 15.48 8.31 5.20
C GLY A 354 16.89 7.77 5.36
N THR A 355 17.66 8.20 6.36
CA THR A 355 19.04 7.71 6.63
C THR A 355 19.07 6.37 7.34
N GLY A 356 17.93 5.95 7.88
CA GLY A 356 17.83 4.74 8.69
C GLY A 356 18.27 4.94 10.15
N ASP A 357 18.69 6.14 10.54
CA ASP A 357 19.20 6.43 11.89
C ASP A 357 18.13 6.38 12.99
N HIS A 358 16.86 6.39 12.58
CA HIS A 358 15.71 6.15 13.45
C HIS A 358 15.18 4.71 13.39
N VAL A 359 15.74 3.83 12.55
CA VAL A 359 15.38 2.39 12.54
C VAL A 359 16.05 1.75 13.74
N PRO A 360 15.29 1.27 14.75
CA PRO A 360 15.89 0.63 15.90
C PRO A 360 16.72 -0.56 15.45
N TRP A 361 17.91 -0.67 16.01
CA TRP A 361 18.73 -1.84 15.82
C TRP A 361 18.01 -3.06 16.43
N THR A 362 17.94 -4.13 15.65
CA THR A 362 17.42 -5.42 16.12
C THR A 362 18.60 -6.32 16.44
N THR A 363 18.67 -6.81 17.67
CA THR A 363 19.71 -7.75 18.10
C THR A 363 19.68 -9.02 17.26
N LEU A 364 20.87 -9.48 16.86
CA LEU A 364 21.07 -10.77 16.23
C LEU A 364 21.52 -11.78 17.30
N GLU A 365 21.00 -13.00 17.22
CA GLU A 365 21.50 -14.09 18.04
C GLU A 365 22.91 -14.49 17.58
N TYR A 366 23.77 -14.79 18.55
CA TYR A 366 25.13 -15.27 18.35
C TYR A 366 25.52 -16.15 19.54
N ASP A 367 26.58 -16.94 19.37
CA ASP A 367 27.07 -17.81 20.45
C ASP A 367 27.85 -16.99 21.49
N THR A 368 27.18 -16.67 22.60
CA THR A 368 27.77 -15.90 23.70
C THR A 368 28.82 -16.67 24.49
N ALA A 369 28.90 -18.01 24.35
CA ALA A 369 29.97 -18.79 24.97
C ALA A 369 31.27 -18.65 24.18
N VAL A 370 31.17 -18.45 22.86
CA VAL A 370 32.33 -18.31 21.96
C VAL A 370 32.74 -16.86 21.77
N TYR A 371 31.78 -15.92 21.68
CA TYR A 371 32.05 -14.52 21.38
C TYR A 371 31.57 -13.57 22.47
N THR A 372 32.36 -12.53 22.73
CA THR A 372 32.03 -11.45 23.65
C THR A 372 32.07 -10.11 22.91
N PRO A 373 31.02 -9.27 23.00
CA PRO A 373 31.03 -7.92 22.45
C PRO A 373 32.09 -7.04 23.12
N ASN A 374 32.75 -6.20 22.34
CA ASN A 374 33.74 -5.25 22.87
C ASN A 374 33.11 -4.22 23.83
N SER A 375 31.84 -3.86 23.61
CA SER A 375 31.05 -3.08 24.56
C SER A 375 29.54 -3.30 24.30
N ASN A 376 28.70 -2.80 25.21
CA ASN A 376 27.24 -2.84 25.04
C ASN A 376 26.75 -2.13 23.76
N ASN A 377 27.53 -1.18 23.21
CA ASN A 377 27.20 -0.48 21.97
C ASN A 377 27.50 -1.28 20.69
N TYR A 378 28.11 -2.46 20.82
CA TYR A 378 28.60 -3.26 19.69
C TYR A 378 28.12 -4.72 19.74
N VAL A 379 27.01 -4.97 20.45
CA VAL A 379 26.29 -6.23 20.35
C VAL A 379 25.89 -6.48 18.90
N PRO A 380 25.95 -7.72 18.37
CA PRO A 380 25.50 -8.01 17.03
C PRO A 380 24.06 -7.57 16.80
N GLN A 381 23.88 -6.71 15.80
CA GLN A 381 22.58 -6.15 15.49
C GLN A 381 22.49 -5.78 14.00
N TYR A 382 21.26 -5.70 13.50
CA TYR A 382 20.99 -5.27 12.13
C TYR A 382 19.90 -4.19 12.08
N ARG A 383 19.89 -3.43 11.00
CA ARG A 383 18.74 -2.62 10.58
C ARG A 383 18.53 -2.77 9.08
N GLN A 384 17.27 -2.76 8.66
CA GLN A 384 16.88 -2.85 7.25
C GLN A 384 16.27 -1.54 6.76
N VAL A 385 16.79 -1.02 5.65
CA VAL A 385 16.34 0.19 4.95
C VAL A 385 16.05 -0.16 3.50
N GLY A 386 14.79 -0.47 3.19
CA GLY A 386 14.42 -1.00 1.87
C GLY A 386 15.07 -2.37 1.63
N ASN A 387 15.84 -2.50 0.55
CA ASN A 387 16.65 -3.67 0.26
C ASN A 387 18.05 -3.63 0.89
N ARG A 388 18.46 -2.53 1.53
CA ARG A 388 19.75 -2.42 2.22
C ARG A 388 19.64 -3.00 3.63
N ILE A 389 20.58 -3.86 3.99
CA ILE A 389 20.78 -4.39 5.34
C ILE A 389 22.09 -3.81 5.88
N ASP A 390 22.01 -3.02 6.96
CA ASP A 390 23.19 -2.62 7.73
C ASP A 390 23.40 -3.62 8.86
N LEU A 391 24.66 -4.06 9.04
CA LEU A 391 25.11 -4.87 10.17
C LEU A 391 26.04 -4.04 11.04
N HIS A 392 25.88 -4.20 12.36
CA HIS A 392 26.72 -3.52 13.34
C HIS A 392 27.11 -4.50 14.45
N LEU A 393 28.43 -4.71 14.61
CA LEU A 393 28.99 -5.59 15.62
C LEU A 393 30.47 -5.32 15.84
N ARG A 394 30.96 -5.55 17.06
CA ARG A 394 32.39 -5.74 17.36
C ARG A 394 32.54 -6.86 18.38
N LEU A 395 33.13 -7.97 17.96
CA LEU A 395 33.26 -9.19 18.76
C LEU A 395 34.73 -9.53 18.99
N SER A 396 35.02 -10.10 20.16
CA SER A 396 36.24 -10.82 20.49
C SER A 396 35.89 -12.28 20.77
N ARG A 397 36.84 -13.20 20.57
CA ARG A 397 36.67 -14.57 21.08
C ARG A 397 36.85 -14.62 22.59
N THR A 398 35.97 -15.33 23.28
CA THR A 398 35.99 -15.48 24.75
C THR A 398 37.26 -16.20 25.22
N ASP A 399 37.76 -17.15 24.43
CA ASP A 399 38.99 -17.94 24.69
C ASP A 399 40.29 -17.19 24.34
N LYS A 400 40.20 -16.00 23.72
CA LYS A 400 41.33 -15.22 23.21
C LYS A 400 42.18 -15.95 22.15
N ALA A 401 41.66 -17.02 21.57
CA ALA A 401 42.32 -17.71 20.47
C ALA A 401 42.33 -16.83 19.21
N PRO A 402 43.23 -17.11 18.25
CA PRO A 402 43.18 -16.47 16.93
C PRO A 402 41.86 -16.74 16.19
N TRP A 403 41.38 -15.76 15.43
CA TRP A 403 40.28 -15.94 14.49
C TRP A 403 40.66 -16.93 13.38
N THR A 404 39.73 -17.81 13.00
CA THR A 404 39.91 -18.75 11.91
C THR A 404 39.34 -18.18 10.61
N THR A 405 40.03 -18.41 9.49
CA THR A 405 39.50 -18.03 8.17
C THR A 405 38.29 -18.88 7.80
N GLY A 406 37.20 -18.24 7.34
CA GLY A 406 35.93 -18.87 7.06
C GLY A 406 35.09 -19.19 8.31
N GLU A 407 35.46 -18.68 9.48
CA GLU A 407 34.73 -18.90 10.73
C GLU A 407 33.33 -18.28 10.66
N LYS A 408 32.31 -19.07 11.00
CA LYS A 408 30.92 -18.62 11.06
C LYS A 408 30.68 -17.88 12.38
N ILE A 409 30.23 -16.64 12.27
CA ILE A 409 29.97 -15.78 13.43
C ILE A 409 28.52 -15.92 13.89
N LEU A 410 27.57 -15.82 12.96
CA LEU A 410 26.13 -15.90 13.24
C LEU A 410 25.35 -16.26 11.98
N THR A 411 24.04 -16.45 12.13
CA THR A 411 23.12 -16.67 11.01
C THR A 411 22.05 -15.59 11.02
N LEU A 412 21.82 -14.95 9.87
CA LEU A 412 20.79 -13.94 9.70
C LEU A 412 19.38 -14.55 9.63
N PRO A 413 18.36 -13.85 10.17
CA PRO A 413 16.95 -14.21 10.01
C PRO A 413 16.54 -14.39 8.54
N PRO A 414 15.59 -15.30 8.22
CA PRO A 414 15.18 -15.60 6.85
C PRO A 414 14.80 -14.38 5.99
N HIS A 415 14.19 -13.35 6.58
CA HIS A 415 13.68 -12.18 5.84
C HIS A 415 14.75 -11.18 5.38
N ILE A 416 16.00 -11.33 5.82
CA ILE A 416 17.12 -10.46 5.43
C ILE A 416 18.27 -11.22 4.73
N ARG A 417 18.02 -12.46 4.31
CA ARG A 417 19.04 -13.29 3.66
C ARG A 417 19.22 -12.85 2.21
N PRO A 418 20.46 -12.65 1.76
CA PRO A 418 20.69 -12.22 0.39
C PRO A 418 20.45 -13.38 -0.59
N ASN A 419 20.01 -13.05 -1.79
CA ASN A 419 19.81 -14.01 -2.88
C ASN A 419 21.12 -14.48 -3.55
N ARG A 420 22.25 -13.86 -3.21
CA ARG A 420 23.61 -14.22 -3.63
C ARG A 420 24.59 -13.90 -2.52
N THR A 421 25.78 -14.49 -2.55
CA THR A 421 26.85 -14.13 -1.60
C THR A 421 27.18 -12.63 -1.68
N GLN A 422 27.25 -11.97 -0.52
CA GLN A 422 27.56 -10.55 -0.40
C GLN A 422 28.89 -10.38 0.33
N GLY A 423 29.83 -9.66 -0.27
CA GLY A 423 31.10 -9.31 0.36
C GLY A 423 31.03 -7.97 1.07
N MET A 424 31.63 -7.88 2.26
CA MET A 424 31.76 -6.65 3.04
C MET A 424 33.19 -6.49 3.56
N VAL A 425 33.54 -5.26 3.93
CA VAL A 425 34.82 -4.92 4.54
C VAL A 425 34.58 -4.43 5.96
N GLY A 426 35.18 -5.12 6.93
CA GLY A 426 35.14 -4.78 8.34
C GLY A 426 36.48 -4.25 8.84
N GLN A 427 36.56 -3.97 10.13
CA GLN A 427 37.74 -3.48 10.82
C GLN A 427 38.17 -4.43 11.93
N THR A 428 39.45 -4.37 12.30
CA THR A 428 40.00 -5.09 13.45
C THR A 428 41.06 -4.27 14.16
N THR A 429 41.26 -4.54 15.45
CA THR A 429 42.41 -4.07 16.22
C THR A 429 42.90 -5.20 17.12
N GLY A 430 44.13 -5.11 17.64
CA GLY A 430 44.69 -6.11 18.53
C GLY A 430 46.22 -6.07 18.58
N ALA A 431 46.82 -7.02 19.30
CA ALA A 431 48.27 -7.16 19.34
C ALA A 431 48.84 -7.37 17.93
N GLY A 432 49.79 -6.52 17.52
CA GLY A 432 50.40 -6.56 16.18
C GLY A 432 49.71 -5.70 15.11
N VAL A 433 48.62 -5.01 15.44
CA VAL A 433 47.94 -4.08 14.51
C VAL A 433 48.32 -2.63 14.82
N THR A 434 49.03 -1.97 13.92
CA THR A 434 49.29 -0.51 13.97
C THR A 434 48.41 0.20 12.93
N GLY A 435 47.37 0.91 13.40
CA GLY A 435 46.40 1.60 12.54
C GLY A 435 45.11 0.81 12.28
N SER A 436 44.26 1.30 11.36
CA SER A 436 43.02 0.62 10.97
C SER A 436 43.32 -0.48 9.94
N LEU A 437 43.19 -1.73 10.35
CA LEU A 437 43.32 -2.89 9.47
C LEU A 437 41.93 -3.38 9.04
N THR A 438 41.77 -3.69 7.76
CA THR A 438 40.51 -4.21 7.22
C THR A 438 40.49 -5.74 7.18
N VAL A 439 39.32 -6.32 7.43
CA VAL A 439 39.05 -7.77 7.36
C VAL A 439 37.90 -8.03 6.37
N ARG A 440 37.93 -9.14 5.64
CA ARG A 440 36.85 -9.50 4.70
C ARG A 440 35.74 -10.24 5.44
N TRP A 441 34.51 -9.90 5.12
CA TRP A 441 33.31 -10.58 5.59
C TRP A 441 32.47 -11.04 4.40
N GLU A 442 31.75 -12.13 4.58
CA GLU A 442 30.75 -12.59 3.61
C GLU A 442 29.45 -12.98 4.31
N VAL A 443 28.34 -12.66 3.67
CA VAL A 443 27.03 -13.26 3.98
C VAL A 443 26.68 -14.20 2.84
N LEU A 444 26.52 -15.48 3.14
CA LEU A 444 26.11 -16.48 2.17
C LEU A 444 24.58 -16.48 1.98
N THR A 445 24.09 -17.17 0.96
CA THR A 445 22.65 -17.22 0.63
C THR A 445 21.80 -17.91 1.69
N ASP A 446 22.39 -18.77 2.52
CA ASP A 446 21.73 -19.38 3.68
C ASP A 446 21.64 -18.43 4.89
N GLY A 447 22.19 -17.21 4.77
CA GLY A 447 22.23 -16.19 5.81
C GLY A 447 23.42 -16.29 6.76
N SER A 448 24.34 -17.25 6.58
CA SER A 448 25.52 -17.35 7.43
C SER A 448 26.50 -16.20 7.20
N LEU A 449 26.92 -15.55 8.29
CA LEU A 449 27.91 -14.48 8.30
C LEU A 449 29.28 -15.05 8.65
N HIS A 450 30.25 -14.90 7.75
CA HIS A 450 31.60 -15.44 7.88
C HIS A 450 32.66 -14.35 7.85
N ILE A 451 33.76 -14.55 8.58
CA ILE A 451 34.98 -13.75 8.46
C ILE A 451 36.06 -14.53 7.71
N TYR A 452 36.82 -13.82 6.87
CA TYR A 452 37.96 -14.37 6.14
C TYR A 452 39.21 -13.55 6.40
N ASP A 453 40.12 -14.09 7.20
CA ASP A 453 41.44 -13.50 7.44
C ASP A 453 42.49 -14.57 7.79
N PRO A 454 43.60 -14.68 7.04
CA PRO A 454 44.63 -15.69 7.29
C PRO A 454 45.68 -15.26 8.34
N ARG A 455 45.61 -14.04 8.89
CA ARG A 455 46.69 -13.45 9.70
C ARG A 455 46.69 -13.88 11.17
N GLY A 456 45.74 -14.72 11.61
CA GLY A 456 45.68 -15.22 12.99
C GLY A 456 45.48 -14.12 14.03
N LEU A 457 44.59 -13.16 13.75
CA LEU A 457 44.30 -12.02 14.62
C LEU A 457 43.68 -12.47 15.96
N THR A 458 44.05 -11.85 17.08
CA THR A 458 43.55 -12.22 18.43
C THR A 458 42.75 -11.12 19.13
N GLY A 459 42.57 -9.96 18.50
CA GLY A 459 41.76 -8.86 19.03
C GLY A 459 40.34 -8.85 18.47
N TRP A 460 39.62 -7.74 18.65
CA TRP A 460 38.24 -7.66 18.16
C TRP A 460 38.19 -7.49 16.64
N ILE A 461 37.14 -8.03 16.03
CA ILE A 461 36.74 -7.82 14.64
C ILE A 461 35.37 -7.16 14.62
N GLY A 462 35.08 -6.34 13.62
CA GLY A 462 33.79 -5.66 13.55
C GLY A 462 33.40 -5.21 12.16
N LEU A 463 32.10 -4.98 12.02
CA LEU A 463 31.47 -4.29 10.91
C LEU A 463 30.90 -3.00 11.48
N ASP A 464 31.66 -1.91 11.43
CA ASP A 464 31.16 -0.59 11.79
C ASP A 464 30.42 0.00 10.58
N ALA A 465 29.12 -0.24 10.51
CA ALA A 465 28.24 0.12 9.39
C ALA A 465 28.56 -0.62 8.07
N GLY A 466 28.87 -1.91 8.14
CA GLY A 466 28.90 -2.78 6.96
C GLY A 466 27.50 -2.98 6.41
N TYR A 467 27.31 -2.89 5.10
CA TYR A 467 25.99 -3.08 4.49
C TYR A 467 26.05 -3.97 3.25
N PHE A 468 24.92 -4.61 2.96
CA PHE A 468 24.69 -5.31 1.70
C PHE A 468 23.24 -5.08 1.22
N THR A 469 22.96 -5.47 -0.01
CA THR A 469 21.58 -5.42 -0.56
C THR A 469 21.02 -6.83 -0.65
N SER A 470 19.86 -7.04 -0.05
CA SER A 470 19.11 -8.31 -0.03
C SER A 470 18.07 -8.38 -1.14
#